data_AF-A0A9W6YEH2-F1
#
_entry.id   AF-A0A9W6YEH2-F1
#
_cell.length_a   1.000
_cell.length_b   1.000
_cell.length_c   1.000
_cell.angle_alpha   90.00
_cell.angle_beta   90.00
_cell.angle_gamma   90.00
#
_symmetry.space_group_name_H-M   'P 1'
#
loop_
_entity.id
_entity.type
_entity.pdbx_description
1 polymer ?
#
loop_
_entity_poly.entity_id
_entity_poly.type
_entity_poly.pdbx_seq_one_letter_code
_entity_poly.pdbx_strand_id
1 'polypeptide(L)'
;MAARQGLRSLTGVGITLDDPEGGRLTLADVKSAGTKALSYAKRKGMLTDAADLIEEKLIEKATKPEHVDMIKYLRKGVKNRFGVGVPAPKKRLVKGSPKAKARMAELRSKRKTGGSFRLS
;
A
#
# COMPACT_ATOMS: atom_id res chain seq x y z
N MET A 1 -19.61 -16.57 12.16
CA MET A 1 -19.05 -17.94 12.07
C MET A 1 -19.16 -18.56 10.68
N ALA A 2 -20.25 -18.39 9.93
CA ALA A 2 -20.53 -19.09 8.65
C ALA A 2 -19.37 -19.19 7.64
N ALA A 3 -18.67 -18.09 7.32
CA ALA A 3 -17.57 -18.11 6.34
C ALA A 3 -16.41 -19.07 6.70
N ARG A 4 -16.19 -19.37 7.99
CA ARG A 4 -15.17 -20.32 8.44
C ARG A 4 -15.57 -21.77 8.15
N GLN A 5 -16.86 -22.10 8.24
CA GLN A 5 -17.36 -23.44 7.94
C GLN A 5 -17.36 -23.69 6.43
N GLY A 6 -17.79 -22.71 5.62
CA GLY A 6 -17.77 -22.82 4.15
C GLY A 6 -16.36 -23.00 3.56
N LEU A 7 -15.34 -22.35 4.12
CA LEU A 7 -13.94 -22.57 3.72
C LEU A 7 -13.47 -23.98 4.07
N ARG A 8 -13.80 -24.49 5.28
CA ARG A 8 -13.43 -25.85 5.70
C ARG A 8 -14.07 -26.91 4.81
N SER A 9 -15.34 -26.77 4.45
CA SER A 9 -16.03 -27.73 3.57
C SER A 9 -15.51 -27.73 2.12
N LEU A 10 -14.99 -26.59 1.63
CA LEU A 10 -14.49 -26.47 0.26
C LEU A 10 -13.01 -26.86 0.10
N THR A 11 -12.21 -26.72 1.15
CA THR A 11 -10.74 -26.86 1.06
C THR A 11 -10.15 -27.93 1.97
N GLY A 12 -10.94 -28.50 2.88
CA GLY A 12 -10.44 -29.35 3.96
C GLY A 12 -9.65 -28.61 5.04
N VAL A 13 -9.49 -27.28 4.92
CA VAL A 13 -8.63 -26.47 5.80
C VAL A 13 -9.44 -25.81 6.92
N GLY A 14 -9.05 -26.09 8.17
CA GLY A 14 -9.68 -25.55 9.38
C GLY A 14 -8.74 -24.67 10.21
N ILE A 15 -9.33 -23.86 11.09
CA ILE A 15 -8.61 -23.13 12.15
C ILE A 15 -9.02 -23.72 13.50
N THR A 16 -8.08 -24.39 14.16
CA THR A 16 -8.21 -25.05 15.47
C THR A 16 -7.24 -24.45 16.49
N LEU A 17 -7.51 -24.70 17.78
CA LEU A 17 -6.59 -24.45 18.89
C LEU A 17 -5.90 -25.76 19.32
N ASP A 18 -6.68 -26.84 19.37
CA ASP A 18 -6.28 -28.20 19.76
C ASP A 18 -6.81 -29.20 18.72
N ASP A 19 -6.08 -30.30 18.48
CA ASP A 19 -5.80 -30.59 17.07
C ASP A 19 -5.81 -32.09 16.69
N PRO A 20 -6.87 -32.55 15.98
CA PRO A 20 -6.98 -33.91 15.44
C PRO A 20 -6.90 -34.01 13.90
N GLU A 21 -7.63 -33.18 13.15
CA GLU A 21 -7.97 -33.43 11.74
C GLU A 21 -7.25 -32.54 10.70
N GLY A 22 -7.01 -33.10 9.51
CA GLY A 22 -6.99 -32.32 8.26
C GLY A 22 -5.75 -31.44 8.01
N GLY A 23 -5.80 -30.65 6.94
CA GLY A 23 -4.75 -29.70 6.60
C GLY A 23 -4.96 -28.41 7.39
N ARG A 24 -4.11 -28.14 8.38
CA ARG A 24 -4.43 -27.16 9.44
C ARG A 24 -3.81 -25.79 9.20
N LEU A 25 -4.55 -24.74 9.58
CA LEU A 25 -4.03 -23.39 9.71
C LEU A 25 -4.22 -22.90 11.14
N THR A 26 -3.12 -22.70 11.86
CA THR A 26 -3.21 -22.06 13.18
C THR A 26 -3.57 -20.57 13.03
N LEU A 27 -4.08 -19.95 14.10
CA LEU A 27 -4.27 -18.49 14.12
C LEU A 27 -2.94 -17.72 13.88
N ALA A 28 -1.79 -18.31 14.24
CA ALA A 28 -0.48 -17.74 13.97
C ALA A 28 -0.14 -17.76 12.47
N ASP A 29 -0.47 -18.83 11.76
CA ASP A 29 -0.28 -18.94 10.31
C ASP A 29 -1.17 -17.95 9.56
N VAL A 30 -2.44 -17.84 9.95
CA VAL A 30 -3.37 -16.85 9.39
C VAL A 30 -2.87 -15.42 9.62
N LYS A 31 -2.38 -15.10 10.83
CA LYS A 31 -1.78 -13.80 11.16
C LYS A 31 -0.52 -13.53 10.34
N SER A 32 0.34 -14.53 10.17
CA SER A 32 1.57 -14.48 9.34
C SER A 32 1.25 -14.23 7.87
N ALA A 33 0.33 -15.03 7.29
CA ALA A 33 -0.13 -14.91 5.91
C ALA A 33 -0.80 -13.55 5.66
N GLY A 34 -1.71 -13.11 6.54
CA GLY A 34 -2.35 -11.79 6.47
C GLY A 34 -1.35 -10.64 6.51
N THR A 35 -0.35 -10.72 7.37
CA THR A 35 0.74 -9.71 7.46
C THR A 35 1.59 -9.68 6.18
N LYS A 36 1.90 -10.85 5.61
CA LYS A 36 2.63 -10.97 4.33
C LYS A 36 1.80 -10.40 3.16
N ALA A 37 0.51 -10.71 3.11
CA ALA A 37 -0.43 -10.22 2.09
C ALA A 37 -0.58 -8.69 2.17
N LEU A 38 -0.77 -8.12 3.37
CA LEU A 38 -0.81 -6.67 3.58
C LEU A 38 0.49 -5.99 3.13
N SER A 39 1.63 -6.59 3.46
CA SER A 39 2.96 -6.11 3.04
C SER A 39 3.20 -6.23 1.54
N TYR A 40 2.56 -7.19 0.86
CA TYR A 40 2.56 -7.31 -0.59
C TYR A 40 1.68 -6.24 -1.24
N ALA A 41 0.43 -6.09 -0.79
CA ALA A 41 -0.51 -5.08 -1.29
C ALA A 41 0.04 -3.65 -1.15
N LYS A 42 0.67 -3.33 -0.01
CA LYS A 42 1.39 -2.05 0.18
C LYS A 42 2.54 -1.87 -0.80
N ARG A 43 3.37 -2.90 -1.04
CA ARG A 43 4.50 -2.83 -1.99
C ARG A 43 4.07 -2.74 -3.45
N LYS A 44 2.89 -3.26 -3.79
CA LYS A 44 2.36 -3.31 -5.16
C LYS A 44 1.46 -2.15 -5.54
N GLY A 45 1.13 -1.25 -4.62
CA GLY A 45 0.24 -0.11 -4.88
C GLY A 45 -1.25 -0.41 -4.72
N MET A 46 -1.66 -1.68 -4.60
CA MET A 46 -3.07 -2.10 -4.63
C MET A 46 -3.99 -1.36 -3.64
N LEU A 47 -3.48 -0.96 -2.46
CA LEU A 47 -4.24 -0.17 -1.47
C LEU A 47 -4.34 1.33 -1.83
N THR A 48 -3.37 1.84 -2.59
CA THR A 48 -3.42 3.17 -3.20
C THR A 48 -4.48 3.15 -4.30
N ASP A 49 -4.33 2.25 -5.28
CA ASP A 49 -5.16 2.14 -6.47
C ASP A 49 -6.65 1.95 -6.10
N ALA A 50 -6.95 1.02 -5.19
CA ALA A 50 -8.30 0.79 -4.70
C ALA A 50 -8.90 2.03 -4.01
N ALA A 51 -8.08 2.83 -3.33
CA ALA A 51 -8.55 4.00 -2.61
C ALA A 51 -8.61 5.28 -3.47
N ASP A 52 -7.87 5.34 -4.59
CA ASP A 52 -8.05 6.36 -5.63
C ASP A 52 -9.32 6.05 -6.46
N LEU A 53 -9.56 4.78 -6.82
CA LEU A 53 -10.81 4.34 -7.48
C LEU A 53 -12.07 4.61 -6.62
N ILE A 54 -11.97 4.52 -5.29
CA ILE A 54 -13.05 4.89 -4.36
C ILE A 54 -13.24 6.41 -4.33
N GLU A 55 -12.16 7.20 -4.36
CA GLU A 55 -12.22 8.66 -4.41
C GLU A 55 -12.92 9.14 -5.69
N GLU A 56 -12.52 8.61 -6.86
CA GLU A 56 -13.14 8.91 -8.15
C GLU A 56 -14.65 8.59 -8.13
N LYS A 57 -15.04 7.38 -7.72
CA LYS A 57 -16.46 6.96 -7.65
C LYS A 57 -17.30 7.75 -6.63
N LEU A 58 -16.68 8.33 -5.60
CA LEU A 58 -17.37 9.20 -4.66
C LEU A 58 -17.54 10.62 -5.24
N ILE A 59 -16.56 11.10 -6.00
CA ILE A 59 -16.62 12.39 -6.71
C ILE A 59 -17.65 12.33 -7.86
N GLU A 60 -17.67 11.26 -8.65
CA GLU A 60 -18.66 11.02 -9.72
C GLU A 60 -20.11 11.04 -9.21
N LYS A 61 -20.34 10.59 -7.97
CA LYS A 61 -21.65 10.56 -7.31
C LYS A 61 -21.99 11.86 -6.57
N ALA A 62 -21.04 12.79 -6.42
CA ALA A 62 -21.24 14.01 -5.67
C ALA A 62 -21.99 15.05 -6.52
N THR A 63 -23.23 15.35 -6.15
CA THR A 63 -24.08 16.34 -6.84
C THR A 63 -23.78 17.80 -6.47
N LYS A 64 -22.99 18.03 -5.41
CA LYS A 64 -22.62 19.38 -4.91
C LYS A 64 -21.10 19.53 -4.82
N PRO A 65 -20.53 20.71 -5.14
CA PRO A 65 -19.09 20.93 -5.09
C PRO A 65 -18.50 20.79 -3.67
N GLU A 66 -19.24 21.22 -2.65
CA GLU A 66 -18.85 21.09 -1.23
C GLU A 66 -18.51 19.64 -0.82
N HIS A 67 -19.24 18.67 -1.37
CA HIS A 67 -19.00 17.26 -1.09
C HIS A 67 -17.71 16.76 -1.74
N VAL A 68 -17.36 17.26 -2.94
CA VAL A 68 -16.10 16.96 -3.63
C VAL A 68 -14.90 17.46 -2.80
N ASP A 69 -14.99 18.66 -2.25
CA ASP A 69 -13.93 19.23 -1.41
C ASP A 69 -13.79 18.49 -0.07
N MET A 70 -14.92 18.10 0.54
CA MET A 70 -14.91 17.23 1.73
C MET A 70 -14.27 15.86 1.44
N ILE A 71 -14.58 15.22 0.30
CA ILE A 71 -13.98 13.94 -0.12
C ILE A 71 -12.46 14.10 -0.26
N LYS A 72 -11.98 15.12 -0.97
CA LYS A 72 -10.55 15.41 -1.15
C LYS A 72 -9.83 15.70 0.18
N TYR A 73 -10.48 16.44 1.09
CA TYR A 73 -9.95 16.71 2.42
C TYR A 73 -9.77 15.43 3.24
N LEU A 74 -10.81 14.57 3.28
CA LEU A 74 -10.76 13.27 3.94
C LEU A 74 -9.70 12.35 3.31
N ARG A 75 -9.56 12.36 1.98
CA ARG A 75 -8.51 11.60 1.28
C ARG A 75 -7.13 11.98 1.76
N LYS A 76 -6.81 13.27 1.89
CA LYS A 76 -5.52 13.76 2.41
C LYS A 76 -5.24 13.20 3.80
N GLY A 77 -6.25 13.18 4.68
CA GLY A 77 -6.17 12.57 6.01
C GLY A 77 -5.97 11.04 6.00
N VAL A 78 -6.52 10.33 4.99
CA VAL A 78 -6.32 8.88 4.79
C VAL A 78 -4.93 8.58 4.23
N LYS A 79 -4.46 9.33 3.21
CA LYS A 79 -3.11 9.21 2.64
C LYS A 79 -2.04 9.39 3.73
N ASN A 80 -2.17 10.42 4.56
CA ASN A 80 -1.24 10.70 5.66
C ASN A 80 -1.25 9.63 6.78
N ARG A 81 -2.42 9.18 7.25
CA ARG A 81 -2.51 8.23 8.38
C ARG A 81 -2.13 6.80 8.01
N PHE A 82 -2.47 6.35 6.80
CA PHE A 82 -2.33 4.93 6.42
C PHE A 82 -1.20 4.67 5.40
N GLY A 83 -0.55 5.72 4.89
CA GLY A 83 0.55 5.62 3.93
C GLY A 83 0.13 5.15 2.55
N VAL A 84 -1.16 5.23 2.22
CA VAL A 84 -1.69 5.01 0.86
C VAL A 84 -1.45 6.28 0.03
N GLY A 85 -1.27 6.15 -1.29
CA GLY A 85 -0.91 7.30 -2.15
C GLY A 85 0.54 7.78 -2.02
N VAL A 86 1.32 7.27 -1.07
CA VAL A 86 2.77 7.50 -1.02
C VAL A 86 3.44 6.49 -1.95
N PRO A 87 4.16 6.91 -3.00
CA PRO A 87 4.86 5.97 -3.88
C PRO A 87 5.87 5.16 -3.06
N ALA A 88 5.80 3.84 -3.18
CA ALA A 88 6.67 2.93 -2.42
C ALA A 88 8.14 3.37 -2.57
N PRO A 89 8.92 3.45 -1.48
CA PRO A 89 10.27 4.00 -1.53
C PRO A 89 11.11 3.23 -2.53
N LYS A 90 11.45 3.89 -3.66
CA LYS A 90 12.27 3.29 -4.73
C LYS A 90 13.52 2.68 -4.09
N LYS A 91 13.84 1.42 -4.42
CA LYS A 91 14.97 0.66 -3.85
C LYS A 91 16.18 1.59 -3.74
N ARG A 92 16.65 1.83 -2.51
CA ARG A 92 17.81 2.69 -2.26
C ARG A 92 18.99 2.17 -3.09
N LEU A 93 19.55 3.03 -3.93
CA LEU A 93 20.70 2.66 -4.75
C LEU A 93 21.87 2.35 -3.80
N VAL A 94 22.57 1.23 -4.05
CA VAL A 94 23.73 0.83 -3.24
C VAL A 94 24.77 1.95 -3.26
N LYS A 95 25.23 2.37 -2.07
CA LYS A 95 26.20 3.46 -1.90
C LYS A 95 27.45 3.17 -2.74
N GLY A 96 27.87 4.12 -3.57
CA GLY A 96 29.04 3.98 -4.44
C GLY A 96 28.81 3.27 -5.79
N SER A 97 27.65 2.62 -6.00
CA SER A 97 27.33 1.97 -7.29
C SER A 97 27.33 2.96 -8.48
N PRO A 98 27.59 2.51 -9.73
CA PRO A 98 27.57 3.39 -10.90
C PRO A 98 26.24 4.15 -11.06
N LYS A 99 25.11 3.47 -10.83
CA LYS A 99 23.77 4.08 -10.86
C LYS A 99 23.59 5.14 -9.75
N ALA A 100 24.16 4.93 -8.56
CA ALA A 100 24.16 5.95 -7.49
C ALA A 100 25.03 7.15 -7.86
N LYS A 101 26.22 6.94 -8.44
CA LYS A 101 27.12 8.01 -8.89
C LYS A 101 26.47 8.85 -9.99
N ALA A 102 25.86 8.22 -11.00
CA ALA A 102 25.15 8.89 -12.09
C ALA A 102 23.99 9.77 -11.58
N ARG A 103 23.11 9.22 -10.73
CA ARG A 103 22.02 10.00 -10.11
C ARG A 103 22.54 11.18 -9.28
N MET A 104 23.67 11.02 -8.57
CA MET A 104 24.28 12.12 -7.84
C MET A 104 24.95 13.16 -8.74
N ALA A 105 25.44 12.78 -9.93
CA ALA A 105 25.92 13.73 -10.93
C ALA A 105 24.77 14.56 -11.52
N GLU A 106 23.65 13.92 -11.86
CA GLU A 106 22.42 14.58 -12.33
C GLU A 106 21.83 15.55 -11.28
N LEU A 107 21.83 15.17 -10.00
CA LEU A 107 21.43 16.07 -8.92
C LEU A 107 22.40 17.25 -8.75
N ARG A 108 23.71 17.06 -8.98
CA ARG A 108 24.70 18.14 -8.94
C ARG A 108 24.57 19.09 -10.12
N SER A 109 24.33 18.61 -11.34
CA SER A 109 24.11 19.49 -12.50
C SER A 109 22.83 20.32 -12.39
N LYS A 110 21.84 19.83 -11.65
CA LYS A 110 20.61 20.58 -11.33
C LYS A 110 20.79 21.60 -10.19
N ARG A 111 21.93 21.70 -9.51
CA ARG A 111 22.18 22.75 -8.50
C ARG A 111 22.60 24.07 -9.14
N LYS A 112 22.09 25.18 -8.61
CA LYS A 112 22.61 26.52 -8.83
C LYS A 112 23.83 26.76 -7.92
N THR A 113 24.74 27.64 -8.35
CA THR A 113 25.73 28.28 -7.47
C THR A 113 24.99 28.98 -6.33
N GLY A 114 25.22 28.56 -5.09
CA GLY A 114 24.44 28.96 -3.91
C GLY A 114 23.56 27.85 -3.30
N GLY A 115 23.47 26.66 -3.91
CA GLY A 115 22.97 25.45 -3.25
C GLY A 115 21.49 25.10 -3.46
N SER A 116 20.69 26.00 -4.04
CA SER A 116 19.33 25.71 -4.49
C SER A 116 19.32 24.84 -5.76
N PHE A 117 18.23 24.12 -6.02
CA PHE A 117 18.06 23.38 -7.28
C PHE A 117 17.34 24.24 -8.32
N ARG A 118 17.65 24.05 -9.60
CA ARG A 118 16.83 24.54 -10.71
C ARG A 118 15.54 23.70 -10.73
N LEU A 119 14.40 24.36 -10.54
CA LEU A 119 13.12 23.80 -10.94
C LEU A 119 13.13 23.73 -12.48
N SER A 120 12.88 22.53 -12.99
CA SER A 120 12.61 22.24 -14.41
C SER A 120 11.11 22.17 -14.62
#